data_AF-A0A3A4XKF0-F1
#
_entry.id   AF-A0A3A4XKF0-F1
#
_cell.length_a   1.000
_cell.length_b   1.000
_cell.length_c   1.000
_cell.angle_alpha   90.00
_cell.angle_beta   90.00
_cell.angle_gamma   90.00
#
_symmetry.space_group_name_H-M   'P 1'
#
loop_
_entity.id
_entity.type
_entity.pdbx_description
1 polymer ?
#
loop_
_entity_poly.entity_id
_entity_poly.type
_entity_poly.pdbx_seq_one_letter_code
_entity_poly.pdbx_strand_id
1 'polypeptide(L)'
;MHIVCDTCAILMLLRIAPEMFTDQRFECVTLPEVREEIIRTQKFKTRYPWRDRYKDRLRCLSQNDLLSSGNFELFFETSRVLITSGVENQKTKRLFNLSSVDIKVIAYALSAGYKVATGDADIKDFAEQEFADVYKGSISPLGMINMWLQRGLIEWTDQMHDYLSDWTALNEDPQPKRQKAQFKKLTGRKYPGS
;
A
#
# COMPACT_ATOMS: atom_id res chain seq x y z
N MET A 1 7.86 -10.26 -8.44
CA MET A 1 8.27 -9.15 -7.57
C MET A 1 7.20 -8.95 -6.52
N HIS A 2 7.48 -9.28 -5.28
CA HIS A 2 6.51 -9.17 -4.20
C HIS A 2 6.35 -7.74 -3.67
N ILE A 3 5.15 -7.44 -3.21
CA ILE A 3 4.71 -6.11 -2.81
C ILE A 3 3.99 -6.23 -1.47
N VAL A 4 4.47 -5.50 -0.46
CA VAL A 4 3.75 -5.36 0.81
C VAL A 4 2.78 -4.19 0.70
N CYS A 5 1.51 -4.43 1.01
CA CYS A 5 0.47 -3.41 0.95
C CYS A 5 0.18 -2.84 2.33
N ASP A 6 0.24 -1.51 2.43
CA ASP A 6 -0.19 -0.78 3.60
C ASP A 6 -1.73 -0.61 3.65
N THR A 7 -2.20 0.04 4.70
CA THR A 7 -3.62 0.29 4.93
C THR A 7 -4.26 1.10 3.80
N CYS A 8 -3.62 2.18 3.33
CA CYS A 8 -4.20 3.04 2.32
C CYS A 8 -4.32 2.32 0.96
N ALA A 9 -3.30 1.55 0.55
CA ALA A 9 -3.33 0.79 -0.67
C ALA A 9 -4.41 -0.29 -0.64
N ILE A 10 -4.60 -1.00 0.48
CA ILE A 10 -5.65 -2.01 0.59
C ILE A 10 -7.04 -1.38 0.48
N LEU A 11 -7.29 -0.28 1.19
CA LEU A 11 -8.58 0.41 1.14
C LEU A 11 -8.92 0.89 -0.27
N MET A 12 -7.91 1.20 -1.09
CA MET A 12 -8.11 1.57 -2.49
C MET A 12 -8.31 0.33 -3.38
N LEU A 13 -7.50 -0.72 -3.21
CA LEU A 13 -7.39 -1.83 -4.17
C LEU A 13 -8.35 -3.00 -3.92
N LEU A 14 -8.82 -3.21 -2.69
CA LEU A 14 -9.50 -4.44 -2.31
C LEU A 14 -10.84 -4.65 -3.05
N ARG A 15 -11.52 -3.58 -3.47
CA ARG A 15 -12.72 -3.68 -4.34
C ARG A 15 -12.40 -3.93 -5.81
N ILE A 16 -11.19 -3.56 -6.25
CA ILE A 16 -10.75 -3.72 -7.64
C ILE A 16 -10.23 -5.15 -7.86
N ALA A 17 -9.40 -5.64 -6.95
CA ALA A 17 -8.85 -6.99 -7.00
C ALA A 17 -9.00 -7.68 -5.63
N PRO A 18 -10.19 -8.20 -5.29
CA PRO A 18 -10.42 -8.89 -4.02
C PRO A 18 -9.48 -10.08 -3.79
N GLU A 19 -9.05 -10.74 -4.86
CA GLU A 19 -8.17 -11.91 -4.79
C GLU A 19 -6.67 -11.56 -4.66
N MET A 20 -6.31 -10.28 -4.54
CA MET A 20 -4.90 -9.86 -4.55
C MET A 20 -4.04 -10.52 -3.46
N PHE A 21 -4.64 -10.97 -2.35
CA PHE A 21 -3.95 -11.64 -1.24
C PHE A 21 -4.12 -13.16 -1.23
N THR A 22 -4.95 -13.72 -2.11
CA THR A 22 -5.24 -15.16 -2.21
C THR A 22 -4.62 -15.77 -3.47
N ASP A 23 -4.47 -14.98 -4.53
CA ASP A 23 -3.87 -15.38 -5.79
C ASP A 23 -2.42 -14.90 -5.89
N GLN A 24 -1.48 -15.84 -5.89
CA GLN A 24 -0.04 -15.58 -5.92
C GLN A 24 0.42 -14.77 -7.15
N ARG A 25 -0.35 -14.76 -8.25
CA ARG A 25 -0.02 -13.99 -9.46
C ARG A 25 -0.05 -12.48 -9.22
N PHE A 26 -0.80 -12.03 -8.21
CA PHE A 26 -0.83 -10.63 -7.80
C PHE A 26 0.40 -10.22 -7.00
N GLU A 27 1.14 -11.18 -6.44
CA GLU A 27 2.37 -10.98 -5.67
C GLU A 27 2.20 -9.99 -4.48
N CYS A 28 0.99 -9.89 -3.93
CA CYS A 28 0.69 -8.97 -2.81
C CYS A 28 0.62 -9.70 -1.48
N VAL A 29 1.20 -9.07 -0.46
CA VAL A 29 1.13 -9.52 0.93
C VAL A 29 0.80 -8.33 1.84
N THR A 30 0.31 -8.60 3.04
CA THR A 30 0.12 -7.57 4.07
C THR A 30 0.33 -8.14 5.46
N LEU A 31 0.45 -7.25 6.44
CA LEU A 31 0.69 -7.61 7.84
C LEU A 31 -0.63 -7.84 8.58
N PRO A 32 -0.65 -8.73 9.59
CA PRO A 32 -1.80 -8.89 10.47
C PRO A 32 -2.28 -7.57 11.09
N GLU A 33 -1.36 -6.70 11.49
CA GLU A 33 -1.65 -5.40 12.10
C GLU A 33 -2.36 -4.45 11.13
N VAL A 34 -2.01 -4.47 9.85
CA VAL A 34 -2.69 -3.69 8.80
C VAL A 34 -4.13 -4.18 8.64
N ARG A 35 -4.36 -5.49 8.64
CA ARG A 35 -5.71 -6.07 8.60
C ARG A 35 -6.53 -5.68 9.83
N GLU A 36 -5.94 -5.78 11.02
CA GLU A 36 -6.64 -5.38 12.25
C GLU A 36 -6.97 -3.89 12.25
N GLU A 37 -6.07 -3.04 11.74
CA GLU A 37 -6.32 -1.60 11.59
C GLU A 37 -7.54 -1.34 10.68
N ILE A 38 -7.59 -1.97 9.51
CA ILE A 38 -8.71 -1.84 8.55
C ILE A 38 -10.05 -2.28 9.18
N ILE A 39 -10.04 -3.40 9.90
CA ILE A 39 -11.27 -3.99 10.45
C ILE A 39 -11.78 -3.20 11.65
N ARG A 40 -10.89 -2.85 12.59
CA ARG A 40 -11.26 -2.30 13.91
C ARG A 40 -11.40 -0.78 13.94
N THR A 41 -10.72 -0.06 13.06
CA THR A 41 -10.70 1.41 13.14
C THR A 41 -12.04 2.02 12.73
N GLN A 42 -12.66 2.78 13.64
CA GLN A 42 -13.98 3.39 13.43
C GLN A 42 -14.00 4.35 12.23
N LYS A 43 -12.92 5.10 11.99
CA LYS A 43 -12.76 5.96 10.80
C LYS A 43 -12.94 5.15 9.51
N PHE A 44 -12.30 3.99 9.41
CA PHE A 44 -12.41 3.13 8.24
C PHE A 44 -13.77 2.44 8.16
N LYS A 45 -14.42 2.17 9.28
CA LYS A 45 -15.80 1.68 9.30
C LYS A 45 -16.78 2.62 8.65
N THR A 46 -16.69 3.91 8.98
CA THR A 46 -17.57 4.93 8.41
C THR A 46 -17.19 5.25 6.96
N ARG A 47 -15.90 5.37 6.64
CA ARG A 47 -15.41 5.77 5.30
C ARG A 47 -15.50 4.64 4.27
N TYR A 48 -15.35 3.39 4.69
CA TYR A 48 -15.33 2.20 3.83
C TYR A 48 -16.28 1.11 4.35
N PRO A 49 -17.60 1.33 4.28
CA PRO A 49 -18.60 0.38 4.81
C PRO A 49 -18.56 -0.97 4.08
N TRP A 50 -18.05 -0.99 2.85
CA TRP A 50 -17.91 -2.20 2.04
C TRP A 50 -16.82 -3.16 2.54
N ARG A 51 -15.89 -2.73 3.40
CA ARG A 51 -14.72 -3.54 3.84
C ARG A 51 -15.13 -4.88 4.49
N ASP A 52 -16.27 -4.90 5.18
CA ASP A 52 -16.77 -6.10 5.87
C ASP A 52 -17.11 -7.23 4.89
N ARG A 53 -17.40 -6.91 3.61
CA ARG A 53 -17.64 -7.89 2.54
C ARG A 53 -16.35 -8.61 2.08
N TYR A 54 -15.19 -8.04 2.36
CA TYR A 54 -13.89 -8.52 1.86
C TYR A 54 -12.93 -8.93 2.97
N LYS A 55 -13.32 -8.85 4.25
CA LYS A 55 -12.46 -9.17 5.40
C LYS A 55 -11.83 -10.58 5.35
N ASP A 56 -12.52 -11.54 4.73
CA ASP A 56 -12.07 -12.94 4.61
C ASP A 56 -11.14 -13.15 3.40
N ARG A 57 -11.13 -12.18 2.48
CA ARG A 57 -10.20 -12.11 1.33
C ARG A 57 -8.87 -11.44 1.70
N LEU A 58 -8.85 -10.67 2.78
CA LEU A 58 -7.64 -10.05 3.30
C LEU A 58 -6.79 -11.08 4.06
N ARG A 59 -6.03 -11.88 3.31
CA ARG A 59 -5.03 -12.81 3.86
C ARG A 59 -3.77 -12.05 4.22
N CYS A 60 -3.20 -12.38 5.38
CA CYS A 60 -2.00 -11.76 5.89
C CYS A 60 -0.88 -12.79 6.00
N LEU A 61 0.33 -12.27 6.09
CA LEU A 61 1.50 -13.05 6.47
C LEU A 61 1.29 -13.69 7.84
N SER A 62 1.76 -14.92 7.98
CA SER A 62 1.82 -15.61 9.25
C SER A 62 2.98 -15.09 10.09
N GLN A 63 2.97 -15.37 11.40
CA GLN A 63 4.09 -15.06 12.28
C GLN A 63 5.40 -15.69 11.77
N ASN A 64 5.32 -16.89 11.18
CA ASN A 64 6.48 -17.59 10.64
C ASN A 64 7.06 -16.87 9.41
N ASP A 65 6.21 -16.30 8.56
CA ASP A 65 6.67 -15.51 7.40
C ASP A 65 7.44 -14.27 7.87
N LEU A 66 6.95 -13.58 8.90
CA LEU A 66 7.62 -12.43 9.51
C LEU A 66 8.99 -12.81 10.08
N LEU A 67 9.05 -13.88 10.87
CA LEU A 67 10.29 -14.37 11.49
C LEU A 67 11.30 -14.88 10.46
N SER A 68 10.83 -15.40 9.32
CA SER A 68 11.71 -15.84 8.22
C SER A 68 12.36 -14.68 7.47
N SER A 69 11.77 -13.48 7.55
CA SER A 69 12.34 -12.27 6.96
C SER A 69 13.49 -11.76 7.86
N GLY A 70 14.69 -12.25 7.58
CA GLY A 70 15.90 -11.87 8.33
C GLY A 70 16.05 -10.34 8.44
N ASN A 71 16.47 -9.86 9.61
CA ASN A 71 16.60 -8.44 9.96
C ASN A 71 15.30 -7.64 10.12
N PHE A 72 14.10 -8.25 10.12
CA PHE A 72 12.84 -7.53 10.40
C PHE A 72 12.91 -6.70 11.68
N GLU A 73 13.27 -7.32 12.81
CA GLU A 73 13.33 -6.62 14.09
C GLU A 73 14.39 -5.52 14.11
N LEU A 74 15.52 -5.74 13.42
CA LEU A 74 16.55 -4.72 13.29
C LEU A 74 16.00 -3.49 12.56
N PHE A 75 15.31 -3.67 11.43
CA PHE A 75 14.72 -2.55 10.69
C PHE A 75 13.59 -1.88 11.45
N PHE A 76 12.76 -2.66 12.14
CA PHE A 76 11.66 -2.14 12.96
C PHE A 76 12.17 -1.26 14.09
N GLU A 77 13.12 -1.75 14.88
CA GLU A 77 13.74 -1.03 15.99
C GLU A 77 14.50 0.21 15.52
N THR A 78 15.31 0.08 14.47
CA THR A 78 16.04 1.21 13.87
C THR A 78 15.07 2.31 13.45
N SER A 79 14.03 1.95 12.69
CA SER A 79 13.03 2.91 12.21
C SER A 79 12.28 3.58 13.35
N ARG A 80 11.93 2.82 14.40
CA ARG A 80 11.27 3.37 15.60
C ARG A 80 12.16 4.38 16.32
N VAL A 81 13.45 4.07 16.49
CA VAL A 81 14.41 4.98 17.12
C VAL A 81 14.57 6.26 16.29
N LEU A 82 14.68 6.17 14.97
CA LEU A 82 14.79 7.32 14.08
C LEU A 82 13.56 8.24 14.18
N ILE A 83 12.35 7.68 14.10
CA ILE A 83 11.10 8.44 14.21
C ILE A 83 10.98 9.09 15.60
N THR A 84 11.27 8.34 16.67
CA THR A 84 11.19 8.87 18.05
C THR A 84 12.23 9.95 18.32
N SER A 85 13.39 9.87 17.67
CA SER A 85 14.46 10.88 17.77
C SER A 85 14.17 12.15 16.97
N GLY A 86 13.05 12.20 16.23
CA GLY A 86 12.63 13.37 15.47
C GLY A 86 13.41 13.55 14.17
N VAL A 87 13.54 12.49 13.37
CA VAL A 87 14.14 12.60 12.03
C VAL A 87 13.29 13.53 11.13
N GLU A 88 13.97 14.48 10.47
CA GLU A 88 13.35 15.43 9.55
C GLU A 88 13.24 14.84 8.14
N ASN A 89 12.07 14.97 7.52
CA ASN A 89 11.90 14.77 6.09
C ASN A 89 12.61 15.91 5.33
N GLN A 90 13.70 15.56 4.64
CA GLN A 90 14.54 16.54 3.95
C GLN A 90 13.82 17.28 2.82
N LYS A 91 12.74 16.70 2.26
CA LYS A 91 11.93 17.30 1.19
C LYS A 91 10.95 18.32 1.74
N THR A 92 10.30 18.04 2.88
CA THR A 92 9.23 18.87 3.44
C THR A 92 9.66 19.77 4.59
N LYS A 93 10.84 19.53 5.17
CA LYS A 93 11.35 20.21 6.37
C LYS A 93 10.46 20.05 7.60
N ARG A 94 9.70 18.96 7.64
CA ARG A 94 8.85 18.55 8.77
C ARG A 94 9.37 17.23 9.31
N LEU A 95 9.07 16.95 10.57
CA LEU A 95 9.36 15.64 11.15
C LEU A 95 8.51 14.57 10.46
N PHE A 96 9.10 13.40 10.23
CA PHE A 96 8.32 12.25 9.80
C PHE A 96 7.32 11.85 10.89
N ASN A 97 6.09 11.56 10.49
CA ASN A 97 5.03 11.15 11.40
C ASN A 97 4.45 9.80 10.97
N LEU A 98 5.26 8.75 11.11
CA LEU A 98 4.86 7.38 10.79
C LEU A 98 4.23 6.69 11.99
N SER A 99 3.11 5.98 11.77
CA SER A 99 2.53 5.13 12.81
C SER A 99 3.38 3.88 13.03
N SER A 100 3.14 3.18 14.15
CA SER A 100 3.77 1.88 14.41
C SER A 100 3.47 0.85 13.29
N VAL A 101 2.29 0.92 12.67
CA VAL A 101 1.91 0.03 11.56
C VAL A 101 2.72 0.36 10.31
N ASP A 102 2.88 1.64 9.99
CA ASP A 102 3.68 2.10 8.84
C ASP A 102 5.14 1.67 8.99
N ILE A 103 5.69 1.83 10.20
CA ILE A 103 7.06 1.39 10.51
C ILE A 103 7.21 -0.12 10.32
N LYS A 104 6.22 -0.94 10.70
CA LYS A 104 6.25 -2.40 10.47
C LYS A 104 6.18 -2.74 8.98
N VAL A 105 5.34 -2.05 8.21
CA VAL A 105 5.26 -2.26 6.75
C VAL A 105 6.61 -1.98 6.09
N ILE A 106 7.26 -0.87 6.46
CA ILE A 106 8.59 -0.50 5.97
C ILE A 106 9.61 -1.56 6.39
N ALA A 107 9.66 -1.92 7.67
CA ALA A 107 10.60 -2.92 8.19
C ALA A 107 10.50 -4.26 7.46
N TYR A 108 9.27 -4.73 7.20
CA TYR A 108 9.06 -5.97 6.45
C TYR A 108 9.45 -5.83 4.97
N ALA A 109 9.16 -4.69 4.33
CA ALA A 109 9.59 -4.45 2.96
C ALA A 109 11.11 -4.50 2.83
N LEU A 110 11.82 -3.91 3.79
CA LEU A 110 13.28 -3.88 3.84
C LEU A 110 13.87 -5.28 4.08
N SER A 111 13.35 -6.03 5.06
CA SER A 111 13.83 -7.37 5.38
C SER A 111 13.60 -8.37 4.25
N ALA A 112 12.43 -8.32 3.61
CA ALA A 112 12.06 -9.23 2.54
C ALA A 112 12.57 -8.80 1.15
N GLY A 113 13.08 -7.56 1.02
CA GLY A 113 13.47 -6.98 -0.27
C GLY A 113 12.27 -6.74 -1.19
N TYR A 114 11.13 -6.31 -0.64
CA TYR A 114 9.87 -6.10 -1.34
C TYR A 114 9.65 -4.61 -1.62
N LYS A 115 8.73 -4.31 -2.55
CA LYS A 115 8.22 -2.95 -2.72
C LYS A 115 7.09 -2.66 -1.74
N VAL A 116 6.89 -1.40 -1.41
CA VAL A 116 5.71 -0.96 -0.64
C VAL A 116 4.65 -0.43 -1.60
N ALA A 117 3.44 -0.99 -1.55
CA ALA A 117 2.27 -0.35 -2.15
C ALA A 117 1.72 0.66 -1.15
N THR A 118 1.77 1.95 -1.51
CA THR A 118 1.30 3.05 -0.66
C THR A 118 0.95 4.29 -1.50
N GLY A 119 -0.03 5.07 -1.02
CA GLY A 119 -0.30 6.44 -1.44
C GLY A 119 0.35 7.49 -0.53
N ASP A 120 0.88 7.08 0.62
CA ASP A 120 1.45 7.96 1.64
C ASP A 120 2.87 8.40 1.25
N ALA A 121 3.07 9.72 1.19
CA ALA A 121 4.34 10.32 0.85
C ALA A 121 5.38 10.13 1.97
N ASP A 122 4.98 10.13 3.24
CA ASP A 122 5.91 10.00 4.36
C ASP A 122 6.52 8.60 4.41
N ILE A 123 5.73 7.54 4.14
CA ILE A 123 6.23 6.16 4.06
C ILE A 123 7.31 6.05 2.98
N LYS A 124 7.02 6.60 1.80
CA LYS A 124 7.94 6.57 0.67
C LYS A 124 9.21 7.38 0.98
N ASP A 125 9.03 8.62 1.41
CA ASP A 125 10.13 9.55 1.63
C ASP A 125 11.05 9.07 2.75
N PHE A 126 10.51 8.53 3.84
CA PHE A 126 11.30 7.97 4.94
C PHE A 126 12.12 6.76 4.48
N ALA A 127 11.49 5.80 3.80
CA ALA A 127 12.19 4.60 3.33
C ALA A 127 13.26 4.92 2.28
N GLU A 128 13.00 5.88 1.38
CA GLU A 128 13.98 6.37 0.42
C GLU A 128 15.12 7.13 1.10
N GLN A 129 14.84 7.92 2.13
CA GLN A 129 15.84 8.77 2.81
C GLN A 129 16.77 7.95 3.70
N GLU A 130 16.20 7.09 4.54
CA GLU A 130 16.95 6.40 5.60
C GLU A 130 17.50 5.03 5.17
N PHE A 131 16.92 4.44 4.12
CA PHE A 131 17.22 3.06 3.71
C PHE A 131 17.44 2.91 2.20
N ALA A 132 17.95 3.95 1.53
CA ALA A 132 18.14 4.01 0.07
C ALA A 132 18.82 2.75 -0.53
N ASP A 133 19.84 2.22 0.15
CA ASP A 133 20.65 1.10 -0.36
C ASP A 133 19.90 -0.23 -0.42
N VAL A 134 18.91 -0.41 0.45
CA VAL A 134 18.16 -1.68 0.59
C VAL A 134 16.72 -1.56 0.12
N TYR A 135 16.14 -0.35 0.13
CA TYR A 135 14.76 -0.11 -0.24
C TYR A 135 14.50 -0.35 -1.74
N LYS A 136 13.54 -1.22 -2.06
CA LYS A 136 13.20 -1.56 -3.46
C LYS A 136 12.23 -0.58 -4.13
N GLY A 137 11.86 0.49 -3.44
CA GLY A 137 10.96 1.52 -3.92
C GLY A 137 9.49 1.24 -3.58
N SER A 138 8.64 2.21 -3.92
CA SER A 138 7.19 2.13 -3.77
C SER A 138 6.46 2.00 -5.10
N ILE A 139 5.20 1.58 -5.03
CA ILE A 139 4.25 1.59 -6.13
C ILE A 139 2.93 2.17 -5.65
N SER A 140 2.36 3.12 -6.39
CA SER A 140 1.06 3.68 -6.01
C SER A 140 -0.08 2.70 -6.29
N PRO A 141 -1.25 2.84 -5.64
CA PRO A 141 -2.42 2.02 -5.94
C PRO A 141 -2.79 2.01 -7.44
N LEU A 142 -2.77 3.17 -8.11
CA LEU A 142 -2.99 3.19 -9.56
C LEU A 142 -1.87 2.49 -10.36
N GLY A 143 -0.64 2.52 -9.86
CA GLY A 143 0.47 1.74 -10.41
C GLY A 143 0.23 0.23 -10.31
N MET A 144 -0.33 -0.25 -9.20
CA MET A 144 -0.75 -1.64 -9.02
C MET A 144 -1.80 -2.05 -10.04
N ILE A 145 -2.86 -1.24 -10.20
CA ILE A 145 -3.91 -1.48 -11.18
C ILE A 145 -3.33 -1.57 -12.60
N ASN A 146 -2.49 -0.61 -12.98
CA ASN A 146 -1.83 -0.62 -14.30
C ASN A 146 -0.99 -1.88 -14.51
N MET A 147 -0.24 -2.30 -13.48
CA MET A 147 0.56 -3.53 -13.53
C MET A 147 -0.34 -4.77 -13.73
N TRP A 148 -1.45 -4.87 -13.01
CA TRP A 148 -2.37 -6.01 -13.12
C TRP A 148 -3.07 -6.06 -14.47
N LEU A 149 -3.49 -4.91 -15.02
CA LEU A 149 -4.03 -4.81 -16.37
C LEU A 149 -3.03 -5.27 -17.42
N GLN A 150 -1.77 -4.82 -17.31
CA GLN A 150 -0.70 -5.22 -18.24
C GLN A 150 -0.39 -6.71 -18.19
N ARG A 151 -0.55 -7.33 -17.02
CA ARG A 151 -0.35 -8.77 -16.81
C ARG A 151 -1.60 -9.61 -17.13
N GLY A 152 -2.72 -8.99 -17.50
CA GLY A 152 -3.99 -9.69 -17.74
C GLY A 152 -4.58 -10.34 -16.49
N LEU A 153 -4.27 -9.83 -15.29
CA LEU A 153 -4.80 -10.36 -14.03
C LEU A 153 -6.18 -9.81 -13.68
N ILE A 154 -6.51 -8.64 -14.22
CA ILE A 154 -7.82 -8.01 -14.11
C ILE A 154 -8.25 -7.50 -15.48
N GLU A 155 -9.56 -7.48 -15.71
CA GLU A 155 -10.18 -6.80 -16.84
C GLU A 155 -10.88 -5.53 -16.33
N TRP A 156 -10.78 -4.44 -17.09
CA TRP A 156 -11.34 -3.17 -16.65
C TRP A 156 -12.83 -3.06 -16.99
N THR A 157 -13.68 -2.95 -15.97
CA THR A 157 -15.15 -2.87 -16.13
C THR A 157 -15.72 -1.50 -15.75
N ASP A 158 -16.98 -1.24 -16.11
CA ASP A 158 -17.71 -0.04 -15.67
C ASP A 158 -17.80 0.03 -14.14
N GLN A 159 -18.10 -1.09 -13.51
CA GLN A 159 -18.18 -1.17 -12.05
C GLN A 159 -16.86 -0.80 -11.36
N MET A 160 -15.72 -1.28 -11.87
CA MET A 160 -14.41 -0.86 -11.33
C MET A 160 -14.13 0.62 -11.56
N HIS A 161 -14.65 1.19 -12.65
CA HIS A 161 -14.56 2.62 -12.92
C HIS A 161 -15.34 3.46 -11.91
N ASP A 162 -16.54 3.01 -11.53
CA ASP A 162 -17.32 3.64 -10.47
C ASP A 162 -16.58 3.57 -9.13
N TYR A 163 -15.95 2.44 -8.81
CA TYR A 163 -15.19 2.26 -7.58
C TYR A 163 -14.01 3.24 -7.47
N LEU A 164 -13.34 3.57 -8.59
CA LEU A 164 -12.29 4.60 -8.59
C LEU A 164 -12.84 6.01 -8.40
N SER A 165 -14.08 6.26 -8.82
CA SER A 165 -14.73 7.57 -8.64
C SER A 165 -14.96 7.86 -7.15
N ASP A 166 -15.23 6.80 -6.36
CA ASP A 166 -15.31 6.91 -4.89
C ASP A 166 -14.00 7.46 -4.29
N TRP A 167 -12.83 7.19 -4.88
CA TRP A 167 -11.56 7.68 -4.32
C TRP A 167 -11.49 9.22 -4.30
N THR A 168 -12.05 9.88 -5.32
CA THR A 168 -12.19 11.35 -5.31
C THR A 168 -13.18 11.78 -4.24
N ALA A 169 -14.33 11.11 -4.14
CA ALA A 169 -15.37 11.45 -3.16
C ALA A 169 -14.90 11.28 -1.71
N LEU A 170 -13.99 10.33 -1.48
CA LEU A 170 -13.38 10.06 -0.18
C LEU A 170 -12.17 10.96 0.10
N ASN A 171 -11.73 11.78 -0.86
CA ASN A 171 -10.52 12.59 -0.77
C ASN A 171 -9.29 11.72 -0.45
N GLU A 172 -9.07 10.67 -1.25
CA GLU A 172 -7.82 9.91 -1.25
C GLU A 172 -6.67 10.71 -1.88
N ASP A 173 -5.45 10.35 -1.53
CA ASP A 173 -4.26 11.01 -2.03
C ASP A 173 -4.15 10.94 -3.56
N PRO A 174 -3.80 12.07 -4.21
CA PRO A 174 -3.72 12.13 -5.67
C PRO A 174 -2.77 11.09 -6.26
N GLN A 175 -3.24 10.39 -7.30
CA GLN A 175 -2.39 9.39 -7.95
C GLN A 175 -1.37 10.04 -8.92
N PRO A 176 -0.17 9.45 -9.10
CA PRO A 176 0.87 10.05 -9.95
C PRO A 176 0.41 10.29 -11.39
N LYS A 177 0.73 11.47 -11.96
CA LYS A 177 0.35 11.86 -13.33
C LYS A 177 0.74 10.82 -14.39
N ARG A 178 1.93 10.22 -14.26
CA ARG A 178 2.40 9.16 -15.15
C ARG A 178 1.48 7.92 -15.11
N GLN A 179 1.01 7.53 -13.92
CA GLN A 179 0.12 6.38 -13.77
C GLN A 179 -1.28 6.67 -14.32
N LYS A 180 -1.77 7.91 -14.21
CA LYS A 180 -3.04 8.33 -14.85
C LYS A 180 -2.98 8.26 -16.37
N ALA A 181 -1.87 8.70 -16.96
CA ALA A 181 -1.66 8.62 -18.41
C ALA A 181 -1.56 7.17 -18.88
N GLN A 182 -0.85 6.32 -18.14
CA GLN A 182 -0.74 4.89 -18.42
C GLN A 182 -2.09 4.18 -18.29
N PHE A 183 -2.88 4.49 -17.26
CA PHE A 183 -4.22 3.96 -17.09
C PHE A 183 -5.11 4.27 -18.29
N LYS A 184 -5.11 5.51 -18.78
CA LYS A 184 -5.86 5.91 -19.99
C LYS A 184 -5.40 5.13 -21.22
N LYS A 185 -4.10 4.87 -21.35
CA LYS A 185 -3.55 4.07 -22.45
C LYS A 185 -4.02 2.61 -22.38
N LEU A 186 -4.13 2.03 -21.18
CA LEU A 186 -4.51 0.63 -20.98
C LEU A 186 -6.01 0.39 -21.11
N THR A 187 -6.83 1.33 -20.61
CA THR A 187 -8.30 1.14 -20.53
C THR A 187 -9.09 1.93 -21.57
N GLY A 188 -8.45 2.88 -22.26
CA GLY A 188 -9.12 3.85 -23.13
C GLY A 188 -9.89 4.95 -22.37
N ARG A 189 -9.95 4.90 -21.03
CA ARG A 189 -10.76 5.79 -20.20
C ARG A 189 -9.92 6.77 -19.41
N LYS A 190 -10.45 7.97 -19.18
CA LYS A 190 -9.81 8.92 -18.26
C LYS A 190 -9.89 8.37 -16.84
N TYR A 191 -8.80 8.43 -16.07
CA TYR A 191 -8.82 8.10 -14.65
C TYR A 191 -9.80 9.04 -13.90
N PRO A 192 -10.79 8.50 -13.17
CA PRO A 192 -11.85 9.30 -12.54
C PRO A 192 -11.50 9.76 -11.10
N GLY A 193 -10.43 9.21 -10.52
CA GLY A 193 -9.94 9.57 -9.19
C GLY A 193 -9.19 10.92 -9.14
N SER A 194 -8.73 11.30 -7.93
CA SER A 194 -7.94 12.51 -7.64
C SER A 194 -6.54 12.50 -8.23
#